data_AF-A0A139WR35-F1
#
_entry.id   AF-A0A139WR35-F1
#
_cell.length_a   1.000
_cell.length_b   1.000
_cell.length_c   1.000
_cell.angle_alpha   90.00
_cell.angle_beta   90.00
_cell.angle_gamma   90.00
#
_symmetry.space_group_name_H-M   'P 1'
#
loop_
_entity.id
_entity.type
_entity.pdbx_description
1 polymer ?
#
loop_
_entity_poly.entity_id
_entity_poly.type
_entity_poly.pdbx_seq_one_letter_code
_entity_poly.pdbx_strand_id
1 'polypeptide(L)'
;MNISRAFDETLKKYGVTGAALARKANISPSHVSQFRNSKGGDVTHTSLEKMLEAMESLAPGSKLYFCLLVAGKNPVEYLSGNLTDLSSLVLAASPHEKAQIFYALGRWVVGSRETTDTATLPEAV
;
A
#
# COMPACT_ATOMS: atom_id res chain seq x y z
N MET A 1 11.90 4.80 -13.65
CA MET A 1 11.21 5.90 -12.93
C MET A 1 12.27 6.95 -12.56
N ASN A 2 12.00 8.26 -12.71
CA ASN A 2 12.87 9.32 -12.18
C ASN A 2 12.43 9.65 -10.74
N ILE A 3 13.36 9.86 -9.80
CA ILE A 3 13.08 10.17 -8.38
C ILE A 3 12.15 11.39 -8.24
N SER A 4 12.40 12.48 -8.97
CA SER A 4 11.56 13.69 -8.91
C SER A 4 10.12 13.40 -9.35
N ARG A 5 9.97 12.53 -10.35
CA ARG A 5 8.65 12.09 -10.82
C ARG A 5 7.96 11.19 -9.79
N ALA A 6 8.67 10.22 -9.21
CA ALA A 6 8.14 9.38 -8.14
C ALA A 6 7.66 10.21 -6.95
N PHE A 7 8.43 11.25 -6.61
CA PHE A 7 8.09 12.19 -5.54
C PHE A 7 6.82 12.99 -5.87
N ASP A 8 6.73 13.59 -7.06
CA ASP A 8 5.55 14.34 -7.50
C ASP A 8 4.29 13.45 -7.57
N GLU A 9 4.41 12.24 -8.10
CA GLU A 9 3.33 11.25 -8.15
C GLU A 9 2.86 10.85 -6.75
N THR A 10 3.77 10.69 -5.80
CA THR A 10 3.44 10.40 -4.41
C THR A 10 2.66 11.55 -3.77
N LEU A 11 3.12 12.79 -3.93
CA LEU A 11 2.41 13.97 -3.41
C LEU A 11 0.99 14.08 -3.96
N LYS A 12 0.82 13.84 -5.27
CA LYS A 12 -0.49 13.83 -5.92
C LYS A 12 -1.39 12.73 -5.37
N LYS A 13 -0.87 11.51 -5.18
CA LYS A 13 -1.63 10.36 -4.67
C LYS A 13 -2.19 10.62 -3.27
N TYR A 14 -1.41 11.25 -2.40
CA TYR A 14 -1.79 11.50 -1.01
C TYR A 14 -2.39 12.89 -0.77
N GLY A 15 -2.57 13.71 -1.81
CA GLY A 15 -3.11 15.06 -1.67
C GLY A 15 -2.20 16.02 -0.89
N VAL A 16 -0.90 15.75 -0.80
CA VAL A 16 0.06 16.58 -0.07
C VAL A 16 0.50 17.75 -0.96
N THR A 17 0.19 18.97 -0.53
CA THR A 17 0.59 20.18 -1.27
C THR A 17 2.07 20.52 -1.02
N GLY A 18 2.74 21.09 -2.02
CA GLY A 18 4.13 21.54 -1.88
C GLY A 18 4.32 22.59 -0.78
N ALA A 19 3.32 23.44 -0.54
CA ALA A 19 3.35 24.45 0.52
C ALA A 19 3.25 23.83 1.92
N ALA A 20 2.37 22.83 2.10
CA ALA A 20 2.27 22.09 3.36
C ALA A 20 3.56 21.32 3.65
N LEU A 21 4.12 20.67 2.62
CA LEU A 21 5.36 19.93 2.73
C LEU A 21 6.56 20.83 3.09
N ALA A 22 6.71 21.96 2.39
CA ALA A 22 7.76 22.94 2.64
C ALA A 22 7.74 23.43 4.09
N ARG A 23 6.55 23.77 4.59
CA ARG A 23 6.36 24.20 5.99
C ARG A 23 6.75 23.10 6.98
N LYS A 24 6.31 21.86 6.74
CA LYS A 24 6.57 20.73 7.62
C LYS A 24 8.05 20.30 7.63
N ALA A 25 8.69 20.31 6.46
CA ALA A 25 10.11 19.95 6.31
C ALA A 25 11.07 21.09 6.71
N ASN A 26 10.55 22.29 6.97
CA ASN A 26 11.32 23.52 7.17
C ASN A 26 12.29 23.80 6.00
N ILE A 27 11.78 23.73 4.77
CA ILE A 27 12.51 23.97 3.52
C ILE A 27 11.74 25.01 2.69
N SER A 28 12.43 25.78 1.86
CA SER A 28 11.77 26.77 1.01
C SER A 28 10.79 26.12 0.01
N PRO A 29 9.61 26.73 -0.24
CA PRO A 29 8.68 26.24 -1.27
C PRO A 29 9.31 26.18 -2.67
N SER A 30 10.26 27.07 -2.96
CA SER A 30 11.00 27.08 -4.23
C SER A 30 11.85 25.82 -4.39
N HIS A 31 12.55 25.35 -3.35
CA HIS A 31 13.32 24.11 -3.40
C HIS A 31 12.42 22.88 -3.62
N VAL A 32 11.27 22.80 -2.95
CA VAL A 32 10.30 21.71 -3.16
C VAL A 32 9.81 21.73 -4.62
N SER A 33 9.48 22.90 -5.16
CA SER A 33 9.04 23.05 -6.55
C SER A 33 10.14 22.67 -7.55
N GLN A 34 11.37 23.12 -7.32
CA GLN A 34 12.51 22.78 -8.17
C GLN A 34 12.77 21.28 -8.19
N PHE A 35 12.72 20.62 -7.03
CA PHE A 35 12.90 19.17 -6.94
C PHE A 35 11.82 18.41 -7.71
N ARG A 36 10.53 18.76 -7.51
CA ARG A 36 9.40 18.14 -8.23
C ARG A 36 9.50 18.26 -9.75
N ASN A 37 10.02 19.38 -10.23
CA ASN A 37 10.13 19.67 -11.66
C ASN A 37 11.48 19.25 -12.27
N SER A 38 12.37 18.64 -11.50
CA SER A 38 13.76 18.36 -11.91
C SER A 38 14.52 19.61 -12.38
N LYS A 39 14.19 20.77 -11.81
CA LYS A 39 14.69 22.11 -12.18
C LYS A 39 15.56 22.77 -11.09
N GLY A 40 16.14 21.98 -10.20
CA GLY A 40 17.14 22.42 -9.22
C GLY A 40 18.34 21.48 -9.30
N GLY A 41 19.54 22.00 -9.00
CA GLY A 41 20.74 21.17 -8.88
C GLY A 41 20.59 20.08 -7.81
N ASP A 42 21.63 19.26 -7.65
CA ASP A 42 21.62 18.10 -6.76
C ASP A 42 21.00 18.43 -5.38
N VAL A 43 19.84 17.80 -5.11
CA VAL A 43 19.24 17.89 -3.79
C VAL A 43 20.13 17.10 -2.85
N THR A 44 20.69 17.79 -1.86
CA THR A 44 21.47 17.17 -0.79
C THR A 44 20.65 16.05 -0.14
N HIS A 45 21.29 14.91 0.18
CA HIS A 45 20.66 13.79 0.89
C HIS A 45 19.78 14.23 2.07
N THR A 46 20.29 15.15 2.90
CA THR A 46 19.60 15.69 4.08
C THR A 46 18.28 16.40 3.74
N SER A 47 18.21 17.11 2.61
CA SER A 47 17.00 17.82 2.19
C SER A 47 15.93 16.84 1.69
N LEU A 48 16.35 15.79 0.96
CA LEU A 48 15.44 14.74 0.51
C LEU A 48 14.87 13.97 1.70
N GLU A 49 15.71 13.59 2.66
CA GLU A 49 15.29 12.87 3.86
C GLU A 49 14.25 13.66 4.67
N LYS A 50 14.52 14.96 4.94
CA LYS A 50 13.55 15.86 5.59
C LYS A 50 12.23 15.94 4.84
N MET A 51 12.26 16.01 3.51
CA MET A 51 11.03 16.01 2.71
C MET A 51 10.27 14.68 2.83
N LEU A 52 10.96 13.53 2.83
CA LEU A 52 10.32 12.22 2.97
C LEU A 52 9.73 12.01 4.37
N GLU A 53 10.41 12.44 5.42
CA GLU A 53 9.89 12.40 6.79
C GLU A 53 8.69 13.31 6.98
N ALA A 54 8.75 14.54 6.44
CA ALA A 54 7.64 15.47 6.47
C ALA A 54 6.43 14.92 5.70
N MET A 55 6.65 14.29 4.56
CA MET A 55 5.61 13.65 3.75
C MET A 55 4.95 12.50 4.52
N GLU A 56 5.74 11.61 5.14
CA GLU A 56 5.23 10.51 5.97
C GLU A 56 4.42 11.01 7.17
N SER A 57 4.89 12.08 7.83
CA SER A 57 4.16 12.69 8.95
C SER A 57 2.85 13.35 8.52
N LEU A 58 2.77 13.91 7.30
CA LEU A 58 1.54 14.52 6.77
C LEU A 58 0.57 13.46 6.25
N ALA A 59 1.10 12.37 5.70
CA ALA A 59 0.36 11.29 5.07
C ALA A 59 1.06 9.95 5.29
N PRO A 60 0.67 9.19 6.33
CA PRO A 60 1.27 7.88 6.62
C PRO A 60 1.20 6.91 5.44
N GLY A 61 2.28 6.16 5.21
CA GLY A 61 2.45 5.23 4.10
C GLY A 61 2.98 5.87 2.81
N SER A 62 3.07 7.20 2.75
CA SER A 62 3.59 7.91 1.57
C SER A 62 5.06 7.63 1.29
N LYS A 63 5.89 7.45 2.32
CA LYS A 63 7.31 7.10 2.15
C LYS A 63 7.47 5.71 1.53
N LEU A 64 6.68 4.72 1.98
CA LEU A 64 6.67 3.38 1.39
C LEU A 64 6.23 3.43 -0.07
N TYR A 65 5.14 4.14 -0.38
CA TYR A 65 4.66 4.32 -1.74
C TYR A 65 5.74 4.93 -2.66
N PHE A 66 6.40 5.99 -2.20
CA PHE A 66 7.53 6.60 -2.91
C PHE A 66 8.67 5.60 -3.17
N CYS A 67 9.09 4.85 -2.15
CA CYS A 67 10.15 3.86 -2.28
C CYS A 67 9.79 2.76 -3.30
N LEU A 68 8.53 2.32 -3.34
CA LEU A 68 8.05 1.35 -4.32
C LEU A 68 8.15 1.89 -5.75
N LEU A 69 7.74 3.15 -5.97
CA LEU A 69 7.87 3.80 -7.27
C LEU A 69 9.34 3.92 -7.72
N VAL A 70 10.24 4.30 -6.81
CA VAL A 70 11.68 4.39 -7.10
C VAL A 70 12.26 3.01 -7.44
N ALA A 71 11.83 1.97 -6.73
CA ALA A 71 12.21 0.58 -7.00
C ALA A 71 11.59 0.00 -8.28
N GLY A 72 10.77 0.76 -9.01
CA GLY A 72 10.08 0.30 -10.21
C GLY A 72 8.96 -0.72 -9.91
N LYS A 73 8.51 -0.82 -8.67
CA LYS A 73 7.39 -1.67 -8.26
C LYS A 73 6.10 -0.90 -8.40
N ASN A 74 5.04 -1.58 -8.83
CA ASN A 74 3.69 -1.01 -8.81
C ASN A 74 3.20 -0.97 -7.35
N PRO A 75 3.00 0.21 -6.74
CA PRO A 75 2.58 0.28 -5.35
C PRO A 75 1.16 -0.23 -5.14
N VAL A 76 0.30 -0.15 -6.17
CA VAL A 76 -1.04 -0.72 -6.10
C VAL A 76 -0.92 -2.23 -6.00
N GLU A 77 -0.21 -2.91 -6.89
CA GLU A 77 -0.01 -4.37 -6.81
C GLU A 77 0.68 -4.81 -5.51
N TYR A 78 1.64 -4.02 -5.02
CA TYR A 78 2.35 -4.34 -3.78
C TYR A 78 1.48 -4.16 -2.52
N LEU A 79 0.64 -3.13 -2.48
CA LEU A 79 -0.21 -2.80 -1.31
C LEU A 79 -1.58 -3.47 -1.35
N SER A 80 -2.16 -3.67 -2.54
CA SER A 80 -3.37 -4.48 -2.74
C SER A 80 -3.11 -5.97 -2.64
N GLY A 81 -1.83 -6.34 -2.68
CA GLY A 81 -1.40 -7.71 -2.69
C GLY A 81 -1.64 -8.35 -4.06
N ASN A 82 -0.53 -8.75 -4.68
CA ASN A 82 -0.39 -10.19 -4.64
C ASN A 82 -0.38 -10.56 -3.16
N LEU A 83 -1.51 -11.12 -2.71
CA LEU A 83 -1.49 -12.14 -1.68
C LEU A 83 -0.12 -12.81 -1.79
N THR A 84 0.70 -12.73 -0.75
CA THR A 84 1.75 -13.72 -0.53
C THR A 84 1.15 -15.01 -1.03
N ASP A 85 1.68 -15.61 -2.10
CA ASP A 85 1.05 -16.76 -2.77
C ASP A 85 0.39 -17.59 -1.68
N LEU A 86 -0.95 -17.64 -1.66
CA LEU A 86 -1.67 -18.06 -0.44
C LEU A 86 -1.18 -19.44 -0.04
N SER A 87 -0.80 -20.24 -1.04
CA SER A 87 -0.06 -21.49 -0.91
C SER A 87 1.23 -21.31 -0.08
N SER A 88 2.16 -20.46 -0.49
CA SER A 88 3.36 -20.10 0.27
C SER A 88 3.08 -19.63 1.70
N LEU A 89 2.05 -18.81 1.93
CA LEU A 89 1.68 -18.36 3.29
C LEU A 89 1.18 -19.52 4.17
N VAL A 90 0.29 -20.35 3.62
CA VAL A 90 -0.25 -21.54 4.29
C VAL A 90 0.87 -22.55 4.55
N LEU A 91 1.81 -22.72 3.60
CA LEU A 91 2.96 -23.61 3.74
C LEU A 91 3.92 -23.13 4.84
N ALA A 92 4.16 -21.83 4.95
CA ALA A 92 5.03 -21.23 5.96
C ALA A 92 4.42 -21.16 7.38
N ALA A 93 3.08 -21.24 7.50
CA ALA A 93 2.39 -21.18 8.78
C ALA A 93 2.81 -22.30 9.76
N SER A 94 2.77 -22.06 11.06
CA SER A 94 3.00 -23.10 12.08
C SER A 94 1.90 -24.18 12.04
N PRO A 95 2.13 -25.38 12.64
CA PRO A 95 1.10 -26.41 12.72
C PRO A 95 -0.20 -25.92 13.39
N HIS A 96 -0.09 -25.05 14.40
CA HIS A 96 -1.26 -24.47 15.06
C HIS A 96 -2.04 -23.56 14.10
N GLU A 97 -1.37 -22.66 13.39
CA GLU A 97 -2.00 -21.74 12.44
C GLU A 97 -2.65 -22.52 11.29
N LYS A 98 -1.97 -23.56 10.77
CA LYS A 98 -2.55 -24.49 9.78
C LYS A 98 -3.85 -25.12 10.29
N ALA A 99 -3.89 -25.59 11.53
CA ALA A 99 -5.09 -26.17 12.13
C ALA A 99 -6.25 -25.15 12.25
N GLN A 100 -5.94 -23.90 12.62
CA GLN A 100 -6.93 -22.83 12.65
C GLN A 100 -7.49 -22.53 11.24
N ILE A 101 -6.62 -22.50 10.23
CA ILE A 101 -7.01 -22.31 8.83
C ILE A 101 -7.94 -23.44 8.38
N PHE A 102 -7.58 -24.70 8.63
CA PHE A 102 -8.45 -25.85 8.31
C PHE A 102 -9.80 -25.79 9.03
N TYR A 103 -9.80 -25.43 10.31
CA TYR A 103 -11.04 -25.29 11.09
C TYR A 103 -11.96 -24.21 10.51
N ALA A 104 -11.41 -23.03 10.17
CA ALA A 104 -12.16 -21.95 9.56
C ALA A 104 -12.78 -22.36 8.22
N LEU A 105 -12.01 -23.03 7.37
CA LEU A 105 -12.49 -23.55 6.08
C LEU A 105 -13.58 -24.60 6.27
N GLY A 106 -13.42 -25.52 7.22
CA GLY A 106 -14.44 -26.52 7.55
C GLY A 106 -15.76 -25.90 7.99
N ARG A 107 -15.70 -24.87 8.87
CA ARG A 107 -16.90 -24.13 9.28
C ARG A 107 -17.60 -23.43 8.12
N TRP A 108 -16.85 -22.82 7.22
CA TRP A 108 -17.41 -22.16 6.05
C TRP A 108 -18.13 -23.15 5.12
N VAL A 109 -17.55 -24.33 4.86
CA VAL A 109 -18.17 -25.36 4.02
C VAL A 109 -19.49 -25.86 4.61
N VAL A 110 -19.53 -26.07 5.94
CA VAL A 110 -20.76 -26.51 6.61
C VAL A 110 -21.85 -25.43 6.55
N GLY A 111 -21.53 -24.18 6.89
CA GLY A 111 -22.49 -23.08 6.81
C GLY A 111 -22.97 -22.77 5.39
N SER A 112 -22.17 -23.10 4.37
CA SER A 112 -22.56 -22.93 2.96
C SER A 112 -23.52 -24.03 2.47
N ARG A 113 -23.64 -25.16 3.19
CA ARG A 113 -24.62 -26.22 2.87
C ARG A 113 -26.00 -25.94 3.46
N GLU A 114 -26.06 -25.44 4.70
CA GLU A 114 -27.32 -25.09 5.37
C GLU A 114 -28.12 -24.00 4.64
N THR A 115 -27.44 -23.14 3.89
CA THR A 115 -28.06 -22.10 3.06
C THR A 115 -28.65 -22.62 1.74
N THR A 116 -28.27 -23.82 1.29
CA THR A 116 -28.76 -24.40 0.03
C THR A 116 -29.96 -25.33 0.25
N ASP A 117 -30.07 -25.99 1.41
CA ASP A 117 -31.11 -26.99 1.73
C ASP A 117 -32.51 -26.40 2.07
N THR A 118 -32.69 -25.08 2.07
CA THR A 118 -34.01 -24.44 2.32
C THR A 118 -34.78 -24.05 1.06
N ALA A 119 -34.20 -24.27 -0.13
CA ALA A 119 -34.91 -24.08 -1.39
C ALA A 119 -35.16 -25.43 -2.07
N THR A 120 -36.44 -25.77 -2.24
CA THR A 120 -37.02 -26.87 -3.05
C THR A 120 -37.23 -28.24 -2.39
N LEU A 121 -38.43 -28.41 -1.83
CA LEU A 121 -39.19 -29.66 -1.95
C LEU A 121 -40.46 -29.35 -2.76
N PRO A 122 -40.63 -29.86 -3.99
CA PRO A 122 -41.93 -29.89 -4.64
C PRO A 122 -42.80 -30.98 -3.99
N GLU A 123 -44.05 -30.63 -3.67
CA GLU A 123 -45.06 -31.59 -3.22
C GLU A 123 -45.30 -32.67 -4.27
N ALA A 124 -45.37 -33.93 -3.81
CA ALA A 124 -45.82 -35.04 -4.62
C ALA A 124 -47.35 -34.96 -4.78
N VAL A 125 -47.81 -34.90 -6.04
CA VAL A 125 -49.19 -35.23 -6.44
C VAL A 125 -49.13 -36.49 -7.29
#